data_AF-A0A257N3M6-F1
#
_entry.id   AF-A0A257N3M6-F1
#
_cell.length_a   1.000
_cell.length_b   1.000
_cell.length_c   1.000
_cell.angle_alpha   90.00
_cell.angle_beta   90.00
_cell.angle_gamma   90.00
#
_symmetry.space_group_name_H-M   'P 1'
#
loop_
_entity.id
_entity.type
_entity.pdbx_description
1 polymer ?
#
loop_
_entity_poly.entity_id
_entity_poly.type
_entity_poly.pdbx_seq_one_letter_code
_entity_poly.pdbx_strand_id
1 'polypeptide(L)'
;MRFNLDLRNSIIIRIKLSFLVALLFPCFSVSAKSIHLQLRWHHQFQFAGYYAALEKGYYKKAGLDVIIHNGTPEKMPVKEVLQGHAQYGVANSELLLERLRGAPLVALAVIFQHSPSVLLARKETEILSPDDLIGKKVMMLGRYVDADFIAMFNNENLDIKDIHIMPSSFEIQDLIDGKVDAFNSYISNEPYYLKQQGVEFTTLNPRNYGVDFYSDILFTTEDEIKQHPERVKAFLEASLDGWRYAMAHSQEIIDLLLNKYKVTKTREHLEFEAEAMHSLILPDLMELGHMNPWRWQHMAETFVQAGMVENDHLLQGFIYMPESGIDKEKLSQYLKVTASVAILLSFIALILYTANQKIKQENRRRIAIEKELRKRTDELALHNQILQQINQGIALPKLLEELACQVEALHPGMLCSILLLDKEGKHLQHGAAPSLPDFYNQAINGL
;
A
#
# COMPACT_ATOMS: atom_id res chain seq x y z
N MET A 1 -14.21 -50.97 -71.31
CA MET A 1 -14.34 -51.96 -70.22
C MET A 1 -13.86 -51.30 -68.93
N ARG A 2 -14.80 -51.12 -67.99
CA ARG A 2 -14.72 -50.93 -66.53
C ARG A 2 -13.46 -50.39 -65.81
N PHE A 3 -13.73 -49.33 -65.03
CA PHE A 3 -13.43 -49.11 -63.59
C PHE A 3 -11.94 -49.11 -63.14
N ASN A 4 -11.37 -47.99 -62.67
CA ASN A 4 -11.55 -47.33 -61.36
C ASN A 4 -10.93 -48.14 -60.21
N LEU A 5 -9.87 -47.62 -59.57
CA LEU A 5 -9.75 -47.44 -58.11
C LEU A 5 -8.32 -47.02 -57.68
N ASP A 6 -8.31 -46.01 -56.83
CA ASP A 6 -7.24 -45.59 -55.92
C ASP A 6 -6.54 -46.75 -55.18
N LEU A 7 -5.26 -46.57 -54.82
CA LEU A 7 -4.84 -46.37 -53.42
C LEU A 7 -3.30 -46.27 -53.29
N ARG A 8 -2.91 -45.38 -52.37
CA ARG A 8 -1.77 -45.47 -51.40
C ARG A 8 -0.36 -45.02 -51.79
N ASN A 9 -0.06 -43.84 -51.24
CA ASN A 9 1.02 -43.52 -50.31
C ASN A 9 2.50 -43.72 -50.71
N SER A 10 3.18 -42.57 -50.61
CA SER A 10 4.54 -42.35 -50.14
C SER A 10 5.65 -42.54 -51.17
N ILE A 11 6.28 -41.43 -51.57
CA ILE A 11 7.67 -41.08 -51.19
C ILE A 11 8.15 -39.92 -52.09
N ILE A 12 8.29 -38.76 -51.46
CA ILE A 12 9.44 -37.83 -51.49
C ILE A 12 9.91 -37.25 -52.85
N ILE A 13 10.23 -35.95 -52.76
CA ILE A 13 11.31 -35.17 -53.41
C ILE A 13 10.81 -34.10 -54.40
N ARG A 14 11.23 -32.83 -54.13
CA ARG A 14 11.32 -31.62 -54.99
C ARG A 14 10.06 -30.73 -54.95
N ILE A 15 10.04 -29.48 -54.43
CA ILE A 15 10.90 -28.31 -54.71
C ILE A 15 10.58 -27.18 -53.69
N LYS A 16 11.64 -26.55 -53.14
CA LYS A 16 11.94 -25.10 -52.90
C LYS A 16 10.76 -24.12 -52.71
N LEU A 17 10.81 -23.03 -51.94
CA LEU A 17 11.77 -22.29 -51.10
C LEU A 17 11.07 -20.92 -50.92
N SER A 18 10.90 -20.41 -49.69
CA SER A 18 10.31 -19.09 -49.28
C SER A 18 9.18 -19.35 -48.27
N PHE A 19 9.14 -18.86 -47.03
CA PHE A 19 9.60 -17.61 -46.45
C PHE A 19 9.86 -17.92 -44.95
N LEU A 20 11.12 -17.97 -44.51
CA LEU A 20 11.45 -17.91 -43.08
C LEU A 20 12.32 -16.67 -42.90
N VAL A 21 11.66 -15.51 -42.80
CA VAL A 21 12.30 -14.30 -42.28
C VAL A 21 12.51 -14.56 -40.80
N ALA A 22 13.65 -15.18 -40.49
CA ALA A 22 14.20 -15.14 -39.14
C ALA A 22 14.43 -13.66 -38.81
N LEU A 23 13.58 -13.13 -37.93
CA LEU A 23 13.82 -11.88 -37.21
C LEU A 23 15.09 -12.08 -36.37
N LEU A 24 16.25 -11.96 -37.02
CA LEU A 24 17.50 -11.59 -36.39
C LEU A 24 17.33 -10.15 -35.95
N PHE A 25 16.64 -9.95 -34.82
CA PHE A 25 16.86 -8.73 -34.06
C PHE A 25 18.35 -8.73 -33.70
N PRO A 26 19.13 -7.74 -34.17
CA PRO A 26 20.44 -7.53 -33.58
C PRO A 26 20.18 -7.27 -32.10
N CYS A 27 20.58 -8.22 -31.26
CA CYS A 27 20.77 -7.98 -29.85
C CYS A 27 21.86 -6.92 -29.79
N PHE A 28 21.46 -5.65 -29.80
CA PHE A 28 22.31 -4.58 -29.32
C PHE A 28 22.57 -4.94 -27.87
N SER A 29 23.69 -5.63 -27.65
CA SER A 29 24.30 -5.71 -26.35
C SER A 29 24.69 -4.28 -26.03
N VAL A 30 23.75 -3.55 -25.43
CA VAL A 30 24.06 -2.30 -24.75
C VAL A 30 25.16 -2.70 -23.80
N SER A 31 26.38 -2.24 -24.07
CA SER A 31 27.47 -2.35 -23.12
C SER A 31 26.92 -1.77 -21.83
N ALA A 32 26.65 -2.64 -20.85
CA ALA A 32 26.09 -2.24 -19.58
C ALA A 32 27.14 -1.30 -18.98
N LYS A 33 26.84 0.00 -18.96
CA LYS A 33 27.72 0.97 -18.31
C LYS A 33 27.82 0.53 -16.85
N SER A 34 29.04 0.28 -16.38
CA SER A 34 29.28 -0.09 -15.00
C SER A 34 28.74 0.99 -14.07
N ILE A 35 28.16 0.55 -12.95
CA ILE A 35 27.51 1.36 -11.94
C ILE A 35 28.41 1.39 -10.72
N HIS A 36 28.77 2.58 -10.28
CA HIS A 36 29.75 2.76 -9.22
C HIS A 36 29.05 3.12 -7.91
N LEU A 37 29.35 2.35 -6.86
CA LEU A 37 28.98 2.61 -5.48
C LEU A 37 30.22 3.08 -4.71
N GLN A 38 30.18 4.30 -4.17
CA GLN A 38 31.24 4.82 -3.31
C GLN A 38 30.90 4.60 -1.83
N LEU A 39 31.67 3.76 -1.15
CA LEU A 39 31.54 3.57 0.30
C LEU A 39 32.12 4.76 1.07
N ARG A 40 31.63 4.94 2.30
CA ARG A 40 32.15 5.98 3.21
C ARG A 40 33.56 5.69 3.70
N TRP A 41 33.89 4.42 3.90
CA TRP A 41 35.13 4.00 4.56
C TRP A 41 35.75 2.78 3.90
N HIS A 42 36.82 2.27 4.52
CA HIS A 42 37.51 1.07 4.07
C HIS A 42 36.60 -0.17 4.07
N HIS A 43 36.99 -1.19 3.30
CA HIS A 43 36.29 -2.47 3.27
C HIS A 43 36.21 -3.06 4.70
N GLN A 44 34.98 -3.25 5.21
CA GLN A 44 34.71 -3.83 6.54
C GLN A 44 33.26 -4.32 6.61
N PHE A 45 32.87 -4.90 7.75
CA PHE A 45 31.55 -5.51 7.91
C PHE A 45 30.42 -4.47 7.88
N GLN A 46 30.70 -3.20 8.20
CA GLN A 46 29.78 -2.07 7.99
C GLN A 46 29.13 -2.03 6.59
N PHE A 47 29.79 -2.55 5.56
CA PHE A 47 29.28 -2.53 4.18
C PHE A 47 28.83 -3.91 3.68
N ALA A 48 28.63 -4.87 4.60
CA ALA A 48 28.37 -6.28 4.33
C ALA A 48 27.25 -6.51 3.31
N GLY A 49 26.14 -5.77 3.40
CA GLY A 49 25.01 -5.93 2.49
C GLY A 49 25.36 -5.65 1.03
N TYR A 50 26.22 -4.68 0.75
CA TYR A 50 26.60 -4.35 -0.62
C TYR A 50 27.51 -5.42 -1.23
N TYR A 51 28.43 -5.99 -0.44
CA TYR A 51 29.23 -7.13 -0.91
C TYR A 51 28.38 -8.38 -1.09
N ALA A 52 27.43 -8.65 -0.20
CA ALA A 52 26.46 -9.73 -0.38
C ALA A 52 25.66 -9.54 -1.68
N ALA A 53 25.20 -8.32 -1.97
CA ALA A 53 24.51 -8.01 -3.23
C ALA A 53 25.35 -8.29 -4.48
N LEU A 54 26.64 -7.96 -4.42
CA LEU A 54 27.58 -8.19 -5.51
C LEU A 54 27.88 -9.69 -5.69
N GLU A 55 28.28 -10.37 -4.62
CA GLU A 55 28.78 -11.75 -4.67
C GLU A 55 27.68 -12.80 -4.81
N LYS A 56 26.49 -12.53 -4.26
CA LYS A 56 25.31 -13.38 -4.45
C LYS A 56 24.58 -13.11 -5.77
N GLY A 57 25.09 -12.16 -6.54
CA GLY A 57 24.60 -11.83 -7.87
C GLY A 57 23.23 -11.14 -7.87
N TYR A 58 22.83 -10.49 -6.77
CA TYR A 58 21.59 -9.72 -6.74
C TYR A 58 21.64 -8.57 -7.74
N TYR A 59 22.76 -7.85 -7.83
CA TYR A 59 22.95 -6.82 -8.87
C TYR A 59 22.89 -7.40 -10.28
N LYS A 60 23.56 -8.55 -10.53
CA LYS A 60 23.55 -9.21 -11.84
C LYS A 60 22.15 -9.66 -12.26
N LYS A 61 21.36 -10.21 -11.33
CA LYS A 61 19.96 -10.60 -11.56
C LYS A 61 19.08 -9.38 -11.92
N ALA A 62 19.41 -8.22 -11.34
CA ALA A 62 18.78 -6.95 -11.65
C ALA A 62 19.30 -6.29 -12.95
N GLY A 63 20.22 -6.95 -13.68
CA GLY A 63 20.80 -6.42 -14.91
C GLY A 63 21.86 -5.32 -14.68
N LEU A 64 22.41 -5.23 -13.47
CA LEU A 64 23.33 -4.19 -13.05
C LEU A 64 24.76 -4.75 -12.93
N ASP A 65 25.72 -4.08 -13.58
CA ASP A 65 27.15 -4.32 -13.41
C ASP A 65 27.71 -3.34 -12.38
N VAL A 66 27.72 -3.74 -11.10
CA VAL A 66 28.09 -2.84 -9.99
C VAL A 66 29.55 -3.03 -9.59
N ILE A 67 30.25 -1.90 -9.43
CA ILE A 67 31.60 -1.82 -8.90
C ILE A 67 31.56 -1.06 -7.57
N ILE A 68 32.09 -1.67 -6.52
CA ILE A 68 32.14 -1.10 -5.18
C ILE A 68 33.53 -0.52 -4.94
N HIS A 69 33.59 0.77 -4.63
CA HIS A 69 34.82 1.48 -4.27
C HIS A 69 34.88 1.68 -2.76
N ASN A 70 36.05 1.44 -2.17
CA ASN A 70 36.29 1.80 -0.78
C ASN A 70 36.38 3.33 -0.63
N GLY A 71 35.95 3.83 0.53
CA GLY A 71 36.22 5.20 0.96
C GLY A 71 37.61 5.35 1.55
N THR A 72 38.07 6.61 1.59
CA THR A 72 39.25 7.09 2.33
C THR A 72 38.97 8.53 2.77
N PRO A 73 39.79 9.13 3.66
CA PRO A 73 39.69 10.56 3.97
C PRO A 73 39.67 11.48 2.74
N GLU A 74 40.36 11.10 1.67
CA GLU A 74 40.42 11.85 0.42
C GLU A 74 39.24 11.58 -0.52
N LYS A 75 38.65 10.38 -0.43
CA LYS A 75 37.55 9.89 -1.28
C LYS A 75 36.23 9.84 -0.51
N MET A 76 35.66 11.02 -0.31
CA MET A 76 34.39 11.18 0.39
C MET A 76 33.19 10.88 -0.53
N PRO A 77 32.21 10.07 -0.07
CA PRO A 77 31.12 9.57 -0.90
C PRO A 77 30.25 10.67 -1.50
N VAL A 78 29.87 11.69 -0.72
CA VAL A 78 29.06 12.81 -1.22
C VAL A 78 29.77 13.55 -2.36
N LYS A 79 31.07 13.77 -2.21
CA LYS A 79 31.89 14.45 -3.22
C LYS A 79 32.01 13.63 -4.50
N GLU A 80 32.31 12.34 -4.40
CA GLU A 80 32.45 11.44 -5.56
C GLU A 80 31.14 11.32 -6.35
N VAL A 81 29.99 11.31 -5.66
CA VAL A 81 28.66 11.27 -6.30
C VAL A 81 28.33 12.59 -6.98
N LEU A 82 28.55 13.73 -6.31
CA LEU A 82 28.30 15.05 -6.91
C LEU A 82 29.22 15.35 -8.11
N GLN A 83 30.42 14.80 -8.12
CA GLN A 83 31.37 14.92 -9.24
C GLN A 83 31.07 13.94 -10.38
N GLY A 84 30.12 13.01 -10.21
CA GLY A 84 29.74 12.03 -11.21
C GLY A 84 30.72 10.86 -11.36
N HIS A 85 31.67 10.69 -10.44
CA HIS A 85 32.58 9.55 -10.40
C HIS A 85 31.86 8.29 -9.89
N ALA A 86 30.80 8.46 -9.09
CA ALA A 86 29.92 7.40 -8.63
C ALA A 86 28.45 7.77 -8.86
N GLN A 87 27.60 6.77 -9.12
CA GLN A 87 26.14 6.97 -9.22
C GLN A 87 25.47 6.88 -7.86
N TYR A 88 26.02 6.06 -6.96
CA TYR A 88 25.49 5.81 -5.63
C TYR A 88 26.58 5.99 -4.58
N GLY A 89 26.19 6.38 -3.38
CA GLY A 89 27.11 6.49 -2.25
C GLY A 89 26.47 6.07 -0.93
N VAL A 90 27.31 5.86 0.07
CA VAL A 90 26.89 5.64 1.46
C VAL A 90 27.41 6.80 2.31
N ALA A 91 26.54 7.52 3.01
CA ALA A 91 26.87 8.70 3.80
C ALA A 91 26.18 8.64 5.18
N ASN A 92 26.56 9.51 6.13
CA ASN A 92 25.81 9.64 7.38
C ASN A 92 24.88 10.86 7.34
N SER A 93 24.61 11.43 8.52
CA SER A 93 23.83 12.63 8.74
C SER A 93 24.31 13.83 7.91
N GLU A 94 25.60 13.89 7.51
CA GLU A 94 26.11 14.96 6.64
C GLU A 94 25.43 14.99 5.26
N LEU A 95 24.84 13.88 4.80
CA LEU A 95 24.04 13.84 3.57
C LEU A 95 22.87 14.83 3.63
N LEU A 96 22.13 14.80 4.75
CA LEU A 96 21.02 15.72 4.96
C LEU A 96 21.52 17.15 5.06
N LEU A 97 22.63 17.36 5.76
CA LEU A 97 23.22 18.69 5.89
C LEU A 97 23.60 19.28 4.52
N GLU A 98 24.23 18.50 3.65
CA GLU A 98 24.57 18.93 2.28
C GLU A 98 23.32 19.16 1.42
N ARG A 99 22.26 18.36 1.59
CA ARG A 99 20.95 18.62 0.96
C ARG A 99 20.39 19.99 1.37
N LEU A 100 20.38 20.29 2.67
CA LEU A 100 19.87 21.56 3.21
C LEU A 100 20.73 22.77 2.78
N ARG A 101 21.95 22.53 2.30
CA ARG A 101 22.84 23.53 1.70
C ARG A 101 22.70 23.65 0.18
N GLY A 102 21.75 22.92 -0.42
CA GLY A 102 21.42 23.03 -1.84
C GLY A 102 22.00 21.94 -2.74
N ALA A 103 22.69 20.93 -2.19
CA ALA A 103 23.15 19.81 -2.99
C ALA A 103 21.94 18.98 -3.49
N PRO A 104 21.91 18.56 -4.78
CA PRO A 104 20.79 17.82 -5.37
C PRO A 104 20.83 16.33 -4.99
N LEU A 105 20.95 16.04 -3.68
CA LEU A 105 21.10 14.69 -3.11
C LEU A 105 19.75 14.14 -2.66
N VAL A 106 19.58 12.82 -2.78
CA VAL A 106 18.36 12.10 -2.38
C VAL A 106 18.74 10.82 -1.63
N ALA A 107 18.18 10.64 -0.43
CA ALA A 107 18.30 9.43 0.36
C ALA A 107 17.41 8.32 -0.22
N LEU A 108 18.02 7.16 -0.49
CA LEU A 108 17.36 5.98 -1.04
C LEU A 108 16.94 4.98 0.04
N ALA A 109 17.79 4.79 1.05
CA ALA A 109 17.54 3.87 2.16
C ALA A 109 18.43 4.22 3.35
N VAL A 110 17.88 4.07 4.56
CA VAL A 110 18.66 4.12 5.80
C VAL A 110 19.01 2.70 6.23
N ILE A 111 20.29 2.38 6.33
CA ILE A 111 20.73 1.11 6.89
C ILE A 111 20.81 1.20 8.41
N PHE A 112 21.43 2.25 8.97
CA PHE A 112 21.54 2.40 10.42
C PHE A 112 20.44 3.34 10.92
N GLN A 113 19.47 2.76 11.62
CA GLN A 113 18.42 3.50 12.31
C GLN A 113 18.99 4.34 13.46
N HIS A 114 20.18 4.04 13.96
CA HIS A 114 20.88 4.86 14.95
C HIS A 114 22.32 5.12 14.53
N SER A 115 22.75 6.37 14.62
CA SER A 115 24.13 6.77 14.35
C SER A 115 25.10 5.97 15.24
N PRO A 116 26.18 5.40 14.66
CA PRO A 116 27.22 4.72 15.42
C PRO A 116 28.18 5.71 16.10
N SER A 117 28.10 7.00 15.74
CA SER A 117 29.06 8.03 16.11
C SER A 117 29.06 8.28 17.62
N VAL A 118 30.23 8.20 18.24
CA VAL A 118 30.48 8.46 19.67
C VAL A 118 31.81 9.17 19.85
N LEU A 119 31.96 9.94 20.94
CA LEU A 119 33.29 10.35 21.41
C LEU A 119 33.75 9.35 22.47
N LEU A 120 34.94 8.80 22.28
CA LEU A 120 35.61 7.97 23.27
C LEU A 120 36.66 8.78 23.99
N ALA A 121 36.70 8.67 25.31
CA ALA A 121 37.73 9.25 26.16
C ALA A 121 38.33 8.18 27.07
N ARG A 122 39.61 8.29 27.43
CA ARG A 122 40.19 7.36 28.41
C ARG A 122 39.53 7.61 29.76
N LYS A 123 39.22 6.54 30.50
CA LYS A 123 38.51 6.66 31.78
C LYS A 123 39.23 7.54 32.81
N GLU A 124 40.57 7.53 32.79
CA GLU A 124 41.44 8.38 33.62
C GLU A 124 41.31 9.89 33.36
N THR A 125 40.75 10.30 32.20
CA THR A 125 40.54 11.72 31.88
C THR A 125 39.32 12.32 32.58
N GLU A 126 38.50 11.47 33.19
CA GLU A 126 37.25 11.83 33.89
C GLU A 126 36.23 12.58 33.01
N ILE A 127 36.31 12.43 31.69
CA ILE A 127 35.31 12.96 30.76
C ILE A 127 34.08 12.04 30.81
N LEU A 128 33.02 12.49 31.49
CA LEU A 128 31.78 11.75 31.71
C LEU A 128 30.57 12.42 31.03
N SER A 129 30.70 13.69 30.70
CA SER A 129 29.67 14.52 30.06
C SER A 129 30.27 15.47 29.02
N PRO A 130 29.46 16.06 28.13
CA PRO A 130 29.93 17.06 27.17
C PRO A 130 30.59 18.28 27.82
N ASP A 131 30.14 18.74 28.99
CA ASP A 131 30.75 19.85 29.72
C ASP A 131 32.23 19.60 30.06
N ASP A 132 32.61 18.34 30.30
CA ASP A 132 33.98 17.95 30.64
C ASP A 132 34.95 18.12 29.44
N LEU A 133 34.42 18.38 28.24
CA LEU A 133 35.22 18.64 27.03
C LEU A 133 35.78 20.06 26.97
N ILE A 134 35.33 20.97 27.83
CA ILE A 134 35.81 22.37 27.87
C ILE A 134 37.33 22.39 28.13
N GLY A 135 38.07 23.04 27.23
CA GLY A 135 39.53 23.14 27.23
C GLY A 135 40.27 21.84 26.88
N LYS A 136 39.56 20.74 26.62
CA LYS A 136 40.14 19.44 26.26
C LYS A 136 40.46 19.37 24.77
N LYS A 137 41.44 18.53 24.44
CA LYS A 137 41.79 18.20 23.06
C LYS A 137 40.85 17.13 22.53
N VAL A 138 39.95 17.52 21.63
CA VAL A 138 38.94 16.62 21.05
C VAL A 138 39.24 16.43 19.58
N MET A 139 39.50 15.18 19.18
CA MET A 139 39.77 14.86 17.79
C MET A 139 38.47 14.67 17.00
N MET A 140 38.34 15.40 15.89
CA MET A 140 37.16 15.40 15.01
C MET A 140 37.58 15.42 13.52
N LEU A 141 36.76 14.82 12.67
CA LEU A 141 36.86 14.90 11.20
C LEU A 141 36.53 16.29 10.68
N GLY A 142 35.67 17.01 11.42
CA GLY A 142 35.37 18.41 11.19
C GLY A 142 33.88 18.71 11.33
N ARG A 143 33.57 19.99 11.48
CA ARG A 143 32.22 20.47 11.86
C ARG A 143 31.08 19.92 11.00
N TYR A 144 31.28 19.77 9.68
CA TYR A 144 30.23 19.31 8.77
C TYR A 144 30.11 17.79 8.69
N VAL A 145 31.22 17.07 8.90
CA VAL A 145 31.25 15.60 8.81
C VAL A 145 30.79 14.97 10.12
N ASP A 146 31.11 15.60 11.24
CA ASP A 146 30.71 15.18 12.59
C ASP A 146 29.47 15.95 13.08
N ALA A 147 28.46 16.05 12.21
CA ALA A 147 27.28 16.87 12.46
C ALA A 147 26.51 16.44 13.74
N ASP A 148 26.57 15.15 14.08
CA ASP A 148 26.04 14.57 15.32
C ASP A 148 26.62 15.22 16.59
N PHE A 149 27.95 15.43 16.63
CA PHE A 149 28.60 16.05 17.79
C PHE A 149 28.31 17.54 17.88
N ILE A 150 28.21 18.24 16.74
CA ILE A 150 27.84 19.66 16.73
C ILE A 150 26.42 19.86 17.27
N ALA A 151 25.48 19.01 16.85
CA ALA A 151 24.13 19.00 17.39
C ALA A 151 24.12 18.70 18.91
N MET A 152 24.94 17.73 19.35
CA MET A 152 25.06 17.37 20.77
C MET A 152 25.58 18.56 21.59
N PHE A 153 26.66 19.21 21.14
CA PHE A 153 27.20 20.40 21.82
C PHE A 153 26.16 21.51 21.91
N ASN A 154 25.38 21.74 20.85
CA ASN A 154 24.31 22.73 20.87
C ASN A 154 23.21 22.40 21.89
N ASN A 155 22.75 21.14 21.95
CA ASN A 155 21.72 20.72 22.91
C ASN A 155 22.17 20.91 24.37
N GLU A 156 23.46 20.72 24.64
CA GLU A 156 24.06 20.92 25.96
C GLU A 156 24.56 22.37 26.19
N ASN A 157 24.27 23.30 25.28
CA ASN A 157 24.70 24.70 25.35
C ASN A 157 26.23 24.91 25.42
N LEU A 158 26.99 24.00 24.81
CA LEU A 158 28.45 24.03 24.73
C LEU A 158 28.89 24.75 23.43
N ASP A 159 29.61 25.88 23.55
CA ASP A 159 30.24 26.50 22.37
C ASP A 159 31.46 25.67 21.97
N ILE A 160 31.49 25.23 20.71
CA ILE A 160 32.63 24.48 20.14
C ILE A 160 33.96 25.23 20.28
N LYS A 161 33.94 26.57 20.40
CA LYS A 161 35.15 27.39 20.63
C LYS A 161 35.79 27.14 21.98
N ASP A 162 35.01 26.67 22.96
CA ASP A 162 35.52 26.34 24.29
C ASP A 162 36.22 24.97 24.31
N ILE A 163 36.19 24.24 23.19
CA ILE A 163 36.85 22.94 23.00
C ILE A 163 38.08 23.11 22.09
N HIS A 164 39.20 22.47 22.42
CA HIS A 164 40.36 22.45 21.53
C HIS A 164 40.19 21.35 20.47
N ILE A 165 39.54 21.70 19.36
CA ILE A 165 39.32 20.78 18.25
C ILE A 165 40.63 20.46 17.52
N MET A 166 40.97 19.18 17.47
CA MET A 166 42.12 18.64 16.75
C MET A 166 41.62 17.95 15.47
N PRO A 167 42.23 18.19 14.30
CA PRO A 167 41.88 17.46 13.09
C PRO A 167 42.20 15.97 13.27
N SER A 168 41.33 15.11 12.71
CA SER A 168 41.51 13.66 12.84
C SER A 168 42.78 13.16 12.16
N SER A 169 43.56 12.38 12.91
CA SER A 169 44.65 11.56 12.37
C SER A 169 44.16 10.21 11.86
N PHE A 170 42.91 9.85 12.15
CA PHE A 170 42.31 8.53 11.93
C PHE A 170 42.93 7.38 12.74
N GLU A 171 43.86 7.70 13.65
CA GLU A 171 44.61 6.72 14.44
C GLU A 171 44.13 6.71 15.89
N ILE A 172 43.40 5.66 16.28
CA ILE A 172 42.94 5.47 17.67
C ILE A 172 44.10 5.45 18.68
N GLN A 173 45.31 5.15 18.23
CA GLN A 173 46.51 5.19 19.06
C GLN A 173 46.77 6.58 19.65
N ASP A 174 46.32 7.67 19.00
CA ASP A 174 46.47 9.01 19.56
C ASP A 174 45.61 9.24 20.82
N LEU A 175 44.47 8.54 20.92
CA LEU A 175 43.71 8.48 22.17
C LEU A 175 44.45 7.62 23.20
N ILE A 176 44.98 6.47 22.81
CA ILE A 176 45.68 5.56 23.74
C ILE A 176 46.94 6.23 24.33
N ASP A 177 47.70 6.93 23.50
CA ASP A 177 48.96 7.62 23.87
C ASP A 177 48.73 8.92 24.66
N GLY A 178 47.49 9.38 24.81
CA GLY A 178 47.19 10.64 25.49
C GLY A 178 47.50 11.91 24.69
N LYS A 179 47.65 11.82 23.36
CA LYS A 179 47.82 13.01 22.51
C LYS A 179 46.54 13.83 22.42
N VAL A 180 45.40 13.17 22.53
CA VAL A 180 44.07 13.78 22.66
C VAL A 180 43.33 13.21 23.87
N ASP A 181 42.36 13.97 24.36
CA ASP A 181 41.56 13.63 25.54
C ASP A 181 40.28 12.87 25.15
N ALA A 182 39.69 13.23 24.01
CA ALA A 182 38.58 12.51 23.39
C ALA A 182 38.78 12.35 21.88
N PHE A 183 38.21 11.29 21.30
CA PHE A 183 38.41 10.88 19.92
C PHE A 183 37.09 10.48 19.26
N ASN A 184 36.83 10.97 18.04
CA ASN A 184 35.66 10.58 17.25
C ASN A 184 35.73 9.11 16.85
N SER A 185 34.65 8.36 17.08
CA SER A 185 34.66 6.91 16.90
C SER A 185 33.29 6.40 16.51
N TYR A 186 33.25 5.17 16.04
CA TYR A 186 32.05 4.36 15.91
C TYR A 186 32.01 3.34 17.04
N ILE A 187 30.86 3.26 17.72
CA ILE A 187 30.64 2.27 18.79
C ILE A 187 30.83 0.82 18.29
N SER A 188 30.70 0.59 16.99
CA SER A 188 30.89 -0.70 16.33
C SER A 188 32.34 -1.03 15.98
N ASN A 189 33.31 -0.13 16.17
CA ASN A 189 34.70 -0.33 15.71
C ASN A 189 35.75 -0.05 16.80
N GLU A 190 36.01 1.22 17.12
CA GLU A 190 37.12 1.63 18.01
C GLU A 190 37.09 1.01 19.41
N PRO A 191 35.92 0.78 20.05
CA PRO A 191 35.87 0.08 21.34
C PRO A 191 36.53 -1.30 21.34
N TYR A 192 36.57 -2.01 20.20
CA TYR A 192 37.25 -3.29 20.09
C TYR A 192 38.76 -3.15 20.31
N TYR A 193 39.39 -2.19 19.64
CA TYR A 193 40.83 -1.94 19.77
C TYR A 193 41.22 -1.54 21.19
N LEU A 194 40.43 -0.67 21.83
CA LEU A 194 40.69 -0.26 23.21
C LEU A 194 40.61 -1.44 24.18
N LYS A 195 39.59 -2.30 24.04
CA LYS A 195 39.46 -3.52 24.85
C LYS A 195 40.63 -4.48 24.64
N GLN A 196 41.08 -4.65 23.40
CA GLN A 196 42.23 -5.51 23.08
C GLN A 196 43.52 -5.03 23.76
N GLN A 197 43.69 -3.72 23.88
CA GLN A 197 44.85 -3.09 24.54
C GLN A 197 44.64 -2.91 26.05
N GLY A 198 43.51 -3.35 26.62
CA GLY A 198 43.20 -3.20 28.04
C GLY A 198 42.98 -1.75 28.49
N VAL A 199 42.66 -0.84 27.55
CA VAL A 199 42.40 0.57 27.84
C VAL A 199 40.94 0.73 28.27
N GLU A 200 40.72 1.16 29.50
CA GLU A 200 39.38 1.56 29.96
C GLU A 200 38.98 2.91 29.36
N PHE A 201 37.73 3.02 28.91
CA PHE A 201 37.22 4.22 28.25
C PHE A 201 35.81 4.56 28.72
N THR A 202 35.46 5.83 28.56
CA THR A 202 34.10 6.36 28.65
C THR A 202 33.58 6.69 27.25
N THR A 203 32.27 6.77 27.11
CA THR A 203 31.60 6.99 25.83
C THR A 203 30.58 8.10 25.97
N LEU A 204 30.79 9.19 25.23
CA LEU A 204 29.77 10.21 25.02
C LEU A 204 29.03 9.87 23.73
N ASN A 205 27.77 9.47 23.88
CA ASN A 205 26.89 9.13 22.77
C ASN A 205 25.89 10.27 22.55
N PRO A 206 25.88 10.94 21.37
CA PRO A 206 24.91 11.99 21.04
C PRO A 206 23.44 11.61 21.30
N ARG A 207 23.09 10.33 21.18
CA ARG A 207 21.73 9.82 21.46
C ARG A 207 21.29 10.05 22.90
N ASN A 208 22.22 10.06 23.85
CA ASN A 208 21.94 10.33 25.26
C ASN A 208 21.66 11.83 25.52
N TYR A 209 21.89 12.69 24.53
CA TYR A 209 21.75 14.14 24.59
C TYR A 209 20.77 14.65 23.52
N GLY A 210 19.78 13.83 23.17
CA GLY A 210 18.70 14.21 22.26
C GLY A 210 19.05 14.23 20.77
N VAL A 211 20.22 13.71 20.38
CA VAL A 211 20.64 13.64 18.97
C VAL A 211 20.64 12.19 18.50
N ASP A 212 19.51 11.76 17.93
CA ASP A 212 19.36 10.42 17.37
C ASP A 212 19.20 10.45 15.85
N PHE A 213 20.33 10.56 15.16
CA PHE A 213 20.39 10.66 13.71
C PHE A 213 20.45 9.31 13.00
N TYR A 214 20.02 9.31 11.74
CA TYR A 214 20.28 8.24 10.80
C TYR A 214 21.74 8.23 10.35
N SER A 215 22.27 7.04 10.06
CA SER A 215 23.61 6.83 9.49
C SER A 215 23.58 5.75 8.42
N ASP A 216 24.68 5.60 7.70
CA ASP A 216 24.83 4.58 6.65
C ASP A 216 23.67 4.65 5.65
N ILE A 217 23.38 5.86 5.21
CA ILE A 217 22.32 6.18 4.27
C ILE A 217 22.84 5.92 2.87
N LEU A 218 22.19 4.99 2.17
CA LEU A 218 22.36 4.82 0.74
C LEU A 218 21.70 6.01 0.04
N PHE A 219 22.43 6.67 -0.86
CA PHE A 219 21.94 7.88 -1.54
C PHE A 219 22.38 7.95 -3.00
N THR A 220 21.76 8.87 -3.72
CA THR A 220 22.11 9.26 -5.09
C THR A 220 21.77 10.72 -5.35
N THR A 221 21.83 11.18 -6.60
CA THR A 221 21.41 12.52 -7.01
C THR A 221 19.98 12.54 -7.56
N GLU A 222 19.34 13.71 -7.54
CA GLU A 222 18.06 13.91 -8.23
C GLU A 222 18.14 13.57 -9.72
N ASP A 223 19.28 13.85 -10.36
CA ASP A 223 19.50 13.60 -11.78
C ASP A 223 19.54 12.10 -12.09
N GLU A 224 20.14 11.29 -11.22
CA GLU A 224 20.11 9.83 -11.34
C GLU A 224 18.66 9.30 -11.31
N ILE A 225 17.84 9.81 -10.39
CA ILE A 225 16.43 9.43 -10.28
C ILE A 225 15.63 9.84 -11.52
N LYS A 226 15.86 11.05 -12.03
CA LYS A 226 15.16 11.57 -13.22
C LYS A 226 15.56 10.82 -14.50
N GLN A 227 16.85 10.54 -14.68
CA GLN A 227 17.37 9.96 -15.92
C GLN A 227 17.31 8.43 -15.93
N HIS A 228 17.39 7.80 -14.76
CA HIS A 228 17.50 6.35 -14.62
C HIS A 228 16.62 5.78 -13.49
N PRO A 229 15.30 6.04 -13.47
CA PRO A 229 14.42 5.64 -12.37
C PRO A 229 14.38 4.11 -12.15
N GLU A 230 14.32 3.33 -13.22
CA GLU A 230 14.35 1.86 -13.14
C GLU A 230 15.68 1.33 -12.59
N ARG A 231 16.80 2.02 -12.88
CA ARG A 231 18.11 1.66 -12.36
C ARG A 231 18.19 1.93 -10.86
N VAL A 232 17.69 3.08 -10.41
CA VAL A 232 17.63 3.42 -8.98
C VAL A 232 16.83 2.39 -8.21
N LYS A 233 15.63 2.06 -8.71
CA LYS A 233 14.77 1.05 -8.10
C LYS A 233 15.46 -0.32 -8.03
N ALA A 234 16.00 -0.79 -9.16
CA ALA A 234 16.69 -2.07 -9.25
C ALA A 234 17.94 -2.13 -8.34
N PHE A 235 18.71 -1.04 -8.26
CA PHE A 235 19.90 -0.94 -7.41
C PHE A 235 19.52 -0.98 -5.94
N LEU A 236 18.48 -0.22 -5.55
CA LEU A 236 17.96 -0.21 -4.19
C LEU A 236 17.46 -1.59 -3.76
N GLU A 237 16.58 -2.21 -4.55
CA GLU A 237 16.02 -3.53 -4.24
C GLU A 237 17.12 -4.60 -4.11
N ALA A 238 18.07 -4.64 -5.04
CA ALA A 238 19.22 -5.56 -4.99
C ALA A 238 20.14 -5.31 -3.79
N SER A 239 20.37 -4.04 -3.42
CA SER A 239 21.15 -3.68 -2.23
C SER A 239 20.47 -4.18 -0.95
N LEU A 240 19.16 -4.00 -0.84
CA LEU A 240 18.38 -4.44 0.31
C LEU A 240 18.30 -5.97 0.41
N ASP A 241 18.24 -6.70 -0.72
CA ASP A 241 18.38 -8.16 -0.75
C ASP A 241 19.75 -8.60 -0.24
N GLY A 242 20.81 -7.89 -0.63
CA GLY A 242 22.15 -8.10 -0.09
C GLY A 242 22.22 -7.89 1.41
N TRP A 243 21.63 -6.82 1.94
CA TRP A 243 21.56 -6.56 3.37
C TRP A 243 20.79 -7.63 4.14
N ARG A 244 19.62 -8.05 3.65
CA ARG A 244 18.88 -9.18 4.22
C ARG A 244 19.74 -10.44 4.29
N TYR A 245 20.43 -10.76 3.21
CA TYR A 245 21.31 -11.92 3.16
C TYR A 245 22.45 -11.79 4.18
N ALA A 246 23.12 -10.64 4.20
CA ALA A 246 24.27 -10.39 5.06
C ALA A 246 23.93 -10.51 6.54
N MET A 247 22.80 -9.97 6.99
CA MET A 247 22.37 -10.09 8.39
C MET A 247 22.02 -11.52 8.77
N ALA A 248 21.43 -12.29 7.85
CA ALA A 248 21.11 -13.69 8.08
C ALA A 248 22.34 -14.64 8.00
N HIS A 249 23.43 -14.21 7.34
CA HIS A 249 24.60 -15.04 7.04
C HIS A 249 25.91 -14.31 7.36
N SER A 250 25.97 -13.62 8.51
CA SER A 250 27.10 -12.75 8.88
C SER A 250 28.46 -13.47 8.80
N GLN A 251 28.54 -14.72 9.27
CA GLN A 251 29.78 -15.52 9.25
C GLN A 251 30.31 -15.74 7.83
N GLU A 252 29.44 -15.99 6.87
CA GLU A 252 29.85 -16.16 5.48
C GLU A 252 30.36 -14.85 4.87
N ILE A 253 29.74 -13.72 5.24
CA ILE A 253 30.20 -12.41 4.77
C ILE A 253 31.54 -12.02 5.41
N ILE A 254 31.77 -12.40 6.68
CA ILE A 254 33.08 -12.25 7.32
C ILE A 254 34.14 -13.06 6.57
N ASP A 255 33.86 -14.31 6.21
CA ASP A 255 34.76 -15.14 5.41
C ASP A 255 35.08 -14.51 4.06
N LEU A 256 34.07 -13.95 3.40
CA LEU A 256 34.21 -13.25 2.14
C LEU A 256 35.12 -12.01 2.27
N LEU A 257 34.91 -11.20 3.31
CA LEU A 257 35.70 -9.99 3.57
C LEU A 257 37.17 -10.33 3.81
N LEU A 258 37.45 -11.35 4.63
CA LEU A 258 38.81 -11.82 4.93
C LEU A 258 39.50 -12.42 3.68
N ASN A 259 38.78 -13.29 2.95
CA ASN A 259 39.40 -14.09 1.89
C ASN A 259 39.48 -13.37 0.54
N LYS A 260 38.45 -12.62 0.17
CA LYS A 260 38.37 -11.97 -1.14
C LYS A 260 38.79 -10.51 -1.08
N TYR A 261 38.24 -9.76 -0.13
CA TYR A 261 38.49 -8.32 0.01
C TYR A 261 39.74 -8.00 0.84
N LYS A 262 40.36 -9.03 1.45
CA LYS A 262 41.62 -8.93 2.19
C LYS A 262 41.62 -7.80 3.22
N VAL A 263 40.51 -7.66 3.95
CA VAL A 263 40.41 -6.68 5.04
C VAL A 263 41.48 -6.98 6.09
N THR A 264 42.05 -5.94 6.70
CA THR A 264 43.17 -6.07 7.65
C THR A 264 42.72 -6.50 9.05
N LYS A 265 41.42 -6.42 9.34
CA LYS A 265 40.81 -6.77 10.63
C LYS A 265 40.79 -8.29 10.85
N THR A 266 40.83 -8.70 12.12
CA THR A 266 40.66 -10.10 12.50
C THR A 266 39.20 -10.54 12.38
N ARG A 267 38.95 -11.85 12.38
CA ARG A 267 37.59 -12.40 12.41
C ARG A 267 36.82 -11.85 13.60
N GLU A 268 37.42 -11.91 14.78
CA GLU A 268 36.79 -11.55 16.05
C GLU A 268 36.38 -10.06 16.06
N HIS A 269 37.15 -9.20 15.39
CA HIS A 269 36.79 -7.79 15.22
C HIS A 269 35.59 -7.63 14.27
N LEU A 270 35.56 -8.35 13.14
CA LEU A 270 34.41 -8.29 12.23
C LEU A 270 33.14 -8.89 12.85
N GLU A 271 33.27 -9.88 13.74
CA GLU A 271 32.15 -10.41 14.53
C GLU A 271 31.64 -9.37 15.53
N PHE A 272 32.55 -8.62 16.18
CA PHE A 272 32.19 -7.50 17.04
C PHE A 272 31.43 -6.40 16.27
N GLU A 273 31.89 -6.05 15.07
CA GLU A 273 31.16 -5.11 14.19
C GLU A 273 29.75 -5.62 13.89
N ALA A 274 29.63 -6.89 13.47
CA ALA A 274 28.35 -7.49 13.11
C ALA A 274 27.33 -7.43 14.26
N GLU A 275 27.77 -7.76 15.49
CA GLU A 275 26.94 -7.71 16.68
C GLU A 275 26.54 -6.27 17.04
N ALA A 276 27.51 -5.35 17.06
CA ALA A 276 27.23 -3.95 17.38
C ALA A 276 26.23 -3.33 16.39
N MET A 277 26.39 -3.63 15.09
CA MET A 277 25.51 -3.16 14.03
C MET A 277 24.07 -3.64 14.18
N HIS A 278 23.83 -4.82 14.75
CA HIS A 278 22.47 -5.33 14.96
C HIS A 278 21.60 -4.36 15.77
N SER A 279 22.18 -3.75 16.81
CA SER A 279 21.52 -2.74 17.66
C SER A 279 21.31 -1.38 16.99
N LEU A 280 22.06 -1.11 15.91
CA LEU A 280 21.99 0.15 15.16
C LEU A 280 21.05 0.04 13.96
N ILE A 281 20.97 -1.13 13.34
CA ILE A 281 20.12 -1.42 12.18
C ILE A 281 18.68 -1.74 12.60
N LEU A 282 18.50 -2.44 13.73
CA LEU A 282 17.21 -2.95 14.22
C LEU A 282 16.46 -3.85 13.22
N PRO A 283 17.12 -4.87 12.62
CA PRO A 283 16.54 -5.66 11.52
C PRO A 283 15.29 -6.48 11.93
N ASP A 284 15.12 -6.78 13.22
CA ASP A 284 13.95 -7.52 13.74
C ASP A 284 12.72 -6.63 13.98
N LEU A 285 12.91 -5.31 14.04
CA LEU A 285 11.86 -4.34 14.38
C LEU A 285 11.45 -3.49 13.18
N MET A 286 12.38 -3.24 12.26
CA MET A 286 12.19 -2.33 11.14
C MET A 286 12.58 -2.98 9.83
N GLU A 287 11.83 -2.68 8.78
CA GLU A 287 12.22 -3.08 7.43
C GLU A 287 13.53 -2.37 7.05
N LEU A 288 14.50 -3.14 6.54
CA LEU A 288 15.77 -2.61 6.07
C LEU A 288 15.55 -1.52 5.02
N GLY A 289 16.20 -0.37 5.20
CA GLY A 289 16.05 0.79 4.33
C GLY A 289 14.90 1.72 4.70
N HIS A 290 14.08 1.39 5.70
CA HIS A 290 12.95 2.22 6.11
C HIS A 290 13.38 3.63 6.53
N MET A 291 12.65 4.62 6.02
CA MET A 291 12.86 6.04 6.29
C MET A 291 11.57 6.67 6.81
N ASN A 292 11.63 7.33 7.97
CA ASN A 292 10.51 8.08 8.50
C ASN A 292 10.63 9.58 8.12
N PRO A 293 9.69 10.15 7.36
CA PRO A 293 9.72 11.58 7.00
C PRO A 293 9.75 12.53 8.21
N TRP A 294 9.04 12.21 9.28
CA TRP A 294 9.04 13.02 10.50
C TRP A 294 10.40 13.02 11.19
N ARG A 295 11.13 11.91 11.12
CA ARG A 295 12.48 11.85 11.68
C ARG A 295 13.46 12.67 10.87
N TRP A 296 13.34 12.65 9.54
CA TRP A 296 14.13 13.54 8.68
C TRP A 296 13.85 15.02 8.93
N GLN A 297 12.57 15.38 9.11
CA GLN A 297 12.17 16.73 9.51
C GLN A 297 12.81 17.13 10.85
N HIS A 298 12.73 16.26 11.86
CA HIS A 298 13.35 16.51 13.16
C HIS A 298 14.87 16.68 13.06
N MET A 299 15.56 15.85 12.28
CA MET A 299 17.00 15.99 12.04
C MET A 299 17.34 17.34 11.38
N ALA A 300 16.53 17.78 10.42
CA ALA A 300 16.71 19.09 9.77
C ALA A 300 16.54 20.24 10.77
N GLU A 301 15.52 20.18 11.61
CA GLU A 301 15.28 21.14 12.69
C GLU A 301 16.46 21.18 13.67
N THR A 302 17.04 20.03 14.04
CA THR A 302 18.24 19.98 14.88
C THR A 302 19.41 20.71 14.23
N PHE A 303 19.62 20.58 12.92
CA PHE A 303 20.68 21.31 12.21
C PHE A 303 20.43 22.82 12.13
N VAL A 304 19.18 23.24 11.99
CA VAL A 304 18.79 24.66 12.05
C VAL A 304 19.06 25.22 13.44
N GLN A 305 18.63 24.51 14.50
CA GLN A 305 18.85 24.90 15.89
C GLN A 305 20.33 24.98 16.25
N ALA A 306 21.16 24.07 15.73
CA ALA A 306 22.61 24.06 15.90
C ALA A 306 23.35 25.12 15.04
N GLY A 307 22.61 25.96 14.30
CA GLY A 307 23.19 27.01 13.45
C GLY A 307 24.09 26.46 12.33
N MET A 308 23.83 25.22 11.88
CA MET A 308 24.57 24.58 10.80
C MET A 308 24.00 24.94 9.42
N VAL A 309 22.70 25.25 9.37
CA VAL A 309 21.96 25.76 8.21
C VAL A 309 20.94 26.81 8.64
N GLU A 310 20.53 27.68 7.71
CA GLU A 310 19.60 28.78 8.01
C GLU A 310 18.14 28.33 8.15
N ASN A 311 17.71 27.36 7.35
CA ASN A 311 16.34 26.82 7.32
C ASN A 311 16.32 25.42 6.71
N ASP A 312 15.16 24.78 6.73
CA ASP A 312 14.90 23.41 6.26
C ASP A 312 14.13 23.35 4.93
N HIS A 313 13.93 24.49 4.24
CA HIS A 313 13.07 24.57 3.05
C HIS A 313 13.50 23.64 1.90
N LEU A 314 14.76 23.23 1.88
CA LEU A 314 15.35 22.35 0.87
C LEU A 314 15.18 20.85 1.19
N LEU A 315 14.48 20.49 2.27
CA LEU A 315 14.18 19.10 2.60
C LEU A 315 13.24 18.44 1.59
N GLN A 316 12.39 19.21 0.90
CA GLN A 316 11.43 18.68 -0.06
C GLN A 316 12.15 17.87 -1.15
N GLY A 317 11.68 16.65 -1.41
CA GLY A 317 12.26 15.74 -2.41
C GLY A 317 13.53 15.00 -1.96
N PHE A 318 13.96 15.16 -0.70
CA PHE A 318 15.15 14.45 -0.18
C PHE A 318 14.93 12.95 0.03
N ILE A 319 13.72 12.52 0.34
CA ILE A 319 13.40 11.12 0.60
C ILE A 319 12.92 10.48 -0.70
N TYR A 320 13.61 9.46 -1.17
CA TYR A 320 13.13 8.64 -2.28
C TYR A 320 11.94 7.80 -1.82
N MET A 321 10.81 8.00 -2.50
CA MET A 321 9.66 7.12 -2.39
C MET A 321 9.55 6.38 -3.72
N PRO A 322 9.79 5.06 -3.77
CA PRO A 322 9.51 4.30 -4.98
C PRO A 322 8.03 4.54 -5.31
N GLU A 323 7.71 4.86 -6.57
CA GLU A 323 6.31 5.00 -6.97
C GLU A 323 5.56 3.77 -6.47
N SER A 324 4.63 4.00 -5.54
CA SER A 324 3.84 2.93 -4.94
C SER A 324 3.35 2.07 -6.09
N GLY A 325 3.64 0.77 -6.08
CA GLY A 325 3.37 -0.18 -7.17
C GLY A 325 1.89 -0.36 -7.54
N ILE A 326 1.02 0.58 -7.13
CA ILE A 326 -0.25 0.86 -7.75
C ILE A 326 0.04 1.31 -9.19
N ASP A 327 0.16 0.31 -10.05
CA ASP A 327 0.05 0.44 -11.49
C ASP A 327 -1.24 1.20 -11.80
N LYS A 328 -1.10 2.51 -12.05
CA LYS A 328 -2.22 3.44 -12.23
C LYS A 328 -3.09 3.00 -13.41
N GLU A 329 -2.53 2.30 -14.39
CA GLU A 329 -3.28 1.71 -15.49
C GLU A 329 -4.14 0.53 -15.02
N LYS A 330 -3.57 -0.40 -14.24
CA LYS A 330 -4.36 -1.49 -13.64
C LYS A 330 -5.44 -0.98 -12.70
N LEU A 331 -5.14 -0.01 -11.84
CA LEU A 331 -6.14 0.58 -10.95
C LEU A 331 -7.28 1.24 -11.76
N SER A 332 -6.93 1.97 -12.83
CA SER A 332 -7.90 2.55 -13.76
C SER A 332 -8.74 1.46 -14.46
N GLN A 333 -8.13 0.35 -14.87
CA GLN A 333 -8.85 -0.79 -15.44
C GLN A 333 -9.80 -1.42 -14.43
N TYR A 334 -9.35 -1.69 -13.19
CA TYR A 334 -10.21 -2.24 -12.14
C TYR A 334 -11.40 -1.31 -11.83
N LEU A 335 -11.16 0.01 -11.76
CA LEU A 335 -12.23 1.00 -11.57
C LEU A 335 -13.23 1.02 -12.74
N LYS A 336 -12.76 0.92 -13.98
CA LYS A 336 -13.64 0.82 -15.17
C LYS A 336 -14.48 -0.46 -15.16
N VAL A 337 -13.88 -1.60 -14.82
CA VAL A 337 -14.58 -2.89 -14.76
C VAL A 337 -15.65 -2.87 -13.67
N THR A 338 -15.29 -2.42 -12.46
CA THR A 338 -16.23 -2.32 -11.33
C THR A 338 -17.37 -1.34 -11.62
N ALA A 339 -17.10 -0.19 -12.24
CA ALA A 339 -18.14 0.74 -12.69
C ALA A 339 -19.06 0.12 -13.75
N SER A 340 -18.49 -0.63 -14.70
CA SER A 340 -19.28 -1.31 -15.75
C SER A 340 -20.21 -2.38 -15.17
N VAL A 341 -19.72 -3.17 -14.21
CA VAL A 341 -20.52 -4.16 -13.49
C VAL A 341 -21.62 -3.49 -12.68
N ALA A 342 -21.33 -2.38 -11.99
CA ALA A 342 -22.33 -1.63 -11.23
C ALA A 342 -23.45 -1.07 -12.12
N ILE A 343 -23.10 -0.56 -13.32
CA ILE A 343 -24.07 -0.09 -14.32
C ILE A 343 -24.93 -1.25 -14.81
N LEU A 344 -24.33 -2.40 -15.14
CA LEU A 344 -25.05 -3.58 -15.59
C LEU A 344 -26.03 -4.09 -14.52
N LEU A 345 -25.60 -4.17 -13.27
CA LEU A 345 -26.44 -4.57 -12.14
C LEU A 345 -27.59 -3.59 -11.91
N SER A 346 -27.32 -2.28 -12.02
CA SER A 346 -28.35 -1.24 -11.90
C SER A 346 -29.38 -1.34 -13.03
N PHE A 347 -28.94 -1.67 -14.25
CA PHE A 347 -29.82 -1.86 -15.40
C PHE A 347 -30.68 -3.12 -15.25
N ILE A 348 -30.11 -4.23 -14.79
CA ILE A 348 -30.86 -5.45 -14.47
C ILE A 348 -31.88 -5.18 -13.36
N ALA A 349 -31.49 -4.48 -12.30
CA ALA A 349 -32.39 -4.10 -11.22
C ALA A 349 -33.56 -3.23 -11.73
N LEU A 350 -33.30 -2.30 -12.65
CA LEU A 350 -34.33 -1.48 -13.28
C LEU A 350 -35.29 -2.31 -14.15
N ILE A 351 -34.78 -3.27 -14.92
CA ILE A 351 -35.62 -4.21 -15.69
C ILE A 351 -36.49 -5.04 -14.75
N LEU A 352 -35.92 -5.63 -13.70
CA LEU A 352 -36.66 -6.41 -12.71
C LEU A 352 -37.71 -5.56 -12.00
N TYR A 353 -37.39 -4.31 -11.68
CA TYR A 353 -38.32 -3.36 -11.07
C TYR A 353 -39.51 -3.07 -11.99
N THR A 354 -39.26 -2.75 -13.26
CA THR A 354 -40.32 -2.45 -14.24
C THR A 354 -41.17 -3.68 -14.57
N ALA A 355 -40.55 -4.87 -14.68
CA ALA A 355 -41.26 -6.13 -14.84
C ALA A 355 -42.17 -6.43 -13.63
N ASN A 356 -41.66 -6.26 -12.41
CA ASN A 356 -42.44 -6.42 -11.19
C ASN A 356 -43.62 -5.44 -11.10
N GLN A 357 -43.44 -4.19 -11.56
CA GLN A 357 -44.55 -3.25 -11.63
C GLN A 357 -45.63 -3.69 -12.63
N LYS A 358 -45.25 -4.16 -13.83
CA LYS A 358 -46.20 -4.69 -14.81
C LYS A 358 -46.97 -5.90 -14.28
N ILE A 359 -46.27 -6.86 -13.69
CA ILE A 359 -46.88 -8.05 -13.07
C ILE A 359 -47.89 -7.64 -11.99
N LYS A 360 -47.54 -6.67 -11.13
CA LYS A 360 -48.46 -6.14 -10.11
C LYS A 360 -49.72 -5.52 -10.74
N GLN A 361 -49.59 -4.79 -11.84
CA GLN A 361 -50.73 -4.20 -12.54
C GLN A 361 -51.63 -5.27 -13.17
N GLU A 362 -51.04 -6.26 -13.84
CA GLU A 362 -51.80 -7.37 -14.44
C GLU A 362 -52.51 -8.20 -13.38
N ASN A 363 -51.87 -8.50 -12.25
CA ASN A 363 -52.50 -9.23 -11.15
C ASN A 363 -53.70 -8.46 -10.58
N ARG A 364 -53.58 -7.14 -10.41
CA ARG A 364 -54.72 -6.31 -9.97
C ARG A 364 -55.89 -6.36 -10.95
N ARG A 365 -55.61 -6.34 -12.26
CA ARG A 365 -56.63 -6.45 -13.31
C ARG A 365 -57.29 -7.83 -13.30
N ARG A 366 -56.51 -8.92 -13.18
CA ARG A 366 -57.03 -10.29 -13.08
C ARG A 366 -57.97 -10.44 -11.90
N ILE A 367 -57.56 -9.97 -10.71
CA ILE A 367 -58.40 -10.01 -9.50
C ILE A 367 -59.71 -9.23 -9.70
N ALA A 368 -59.66 -8.07 -10.36
CA ALA A 368 -60.88 -7.29 -10.64
C ALA A 368 -61.83 -8.01 -11.61
N ILE A 369 -61.30 -8.61 -12.68
CA ILE A 369 -62.08 -9.38 -13.66
C ILE A 369 -62.67 -10.64 -13.04
N GLU A 370 -61.90 -11.38 -12.24
CA GLU A 370 -62.39 -12.57 -11.51
C GLU A 370 -63.52 -12.21 -10.55
N LYS A 371 -63.42 -11.06 -9.86
CA LYS A 371 -64.49 -10.58 -8.98
C LYS A 371 -65.78 -10.25 -9.75
N GLU A 372 -65.66 -9.62 -10.92
CA GLU A 372 -66.80 -9.29 -11.77
C GLU A 372 -67.45 -10.55 -12.38
N LEU A 373 -66.63 -11.49 -12.86
CA LEU A 373 -67.10 -12.79 -13.36
C LEU A 373 -67.83 -13.57 -12.28
N ARG A 374 -67.29 -13.60 -11.06
CA ARG A 374 -67.94 -14.26 -9.92
C ARG A 374 -69.31 -13.66 -9.64
N LYS A 375 -69.42 -12.33 -9.61
CA LYS A 375 -70.71 -11.64 -9.42
C LYS A 375 -71.74 -12.03 -10.49
N ARG A 376 -71.37 -12.04 -11.77
CA ARG A 376 -72.28 -12.46 -12.85
C ARG A 376 -72.64 -13.94 -12.79
N THR A 377 -71.71 -14.79 -12.36
CA THR A 377 -71.97 -16.22 -12.20
C THR A 377 -72.99 -16.45 -11.09
N ASP A 378 -72.86 -15.74 -9.97
CA ASP A 378 -73.82 -15.78 -8.87
C ASP A 378 -75.21 -15.25 -9.30
N GLU A 379 -75.28 -14.15 -10.07
CA GLU A 379 -76.53 -13.62 -10.65
C GLU A 379 -77.22 -14.63 -11.60
N LEU A 380 -76.45 -15.29 -12.47
CA LEU A 380 -76.97 -16.29 -13.41
C LEU A 380 -77.41 -17.57 -12.72
N ALA A 381 -76.67 -18.03 -11.71
CA ALA A 381 -77.06 -19.19 -10.90
C ALA A 381 -78.42 -18.94 -10.24
N LEU A 382 -78.63 -17.73 -9.71
CA LEU A 382 -79.90 -17.32 -9.12
C LEU A 382 -81.02 -17.27 -10.17
N HIS A 383 -80.79 -16.66 -11.33
CA HIS A 383 -81.78 -16.61 -12.41
C HIS A 383 -82.21 -18.01 -12.85
N ASN A 384 -81.25 -18.94 -12.99
CA ASN A 384 -81.55 -20.32 -13.36
C ASN A 384 -82.31 -21.08 -12.26
N GLN A 385 -82.02 -20.82 -10.98
CA GLN A 385 -82.75 -21.40 -9.86
C GLN A 385 -84.23 -20.98 -9.89
N ILE A 386 -84.50 -19.70 -10.15
CA ILE A 386 -85.87 -19.18 -10.31
C ILE A 386 -86.58 -19.86 -11.48
N LEU A 387 -85.93 -19.99 -12.64
CA LEU A 387 -86.52 -20.66 -13.80
C LEU A 387 -86.83 -22.14 -13.51
N GLN A 388 -85.96 -22.81 -12.77
CA GLN A 388 -86.18 -24.21 -12.37
C GLN A 388 -87.39 -24.34 -11.43
N GLN A 389 -87.56 -23.39 -10.51
CA GLN A 389 -88.71 -23.33 -9.60
C GLN A 389 -90.04 -23.05 -10.33
N ILE A 390 -90.03 -22.19 -11.36
CA ILE A 390 -91.19 -21.97 -12.24
C ILE A 390 -91.58 -23.26 -12.96
N ASN A 391 -90.61 -23.99 -13.49
CA ASN A 391 -90.86 -25.23 -14.23
C ASN A 391 -91.35 -26.39 -13.33
N GLN A 392 -91.15 -26.29 -12.01
CA GLN A 392 -91.62 -27.27 -11.01
C GLN A 392 -93.08 -27.04 -10.56
N GLY A 393 -93.78 -26.04 -11.10
CA GLY A 393 -95.22 -25.83 -10.83
C GLY A 393 -95.53 -25.27 -9.44
N ILE A 394 -94.59 -24.54 -8.84
CA ILE A 394 -94.77 -23.88 -7.54
C ILE A 394 -95.90 -22.84 -7.63
N ALA A 395 -96.73 -22.76 -6.58
CA ALA A 395 -97.81 -21.77 -6.51
C ALA A 395 -97.26 -20.33 -6.55
N LEU A 396 -97.86 -19.49 -7.40
CA LEU A 396 -97.42 -18.12 -7.67
C LEU A 396 -97.09 -17.28 -6.41
N PRO A 397 -97.88 -17.31 -5.31
CA PRO A 397 -97.56 -16.52 -4.12
C PRO A 397 -96.22 -16.90 -3.48
N LYS A 398 -95.92 -18.21 -3.42
CA LYS A 398 -94.67 -18.71 -2.85
C LYS A 398 -93.46 -18.38 -3.73
N LEU A 399 -93.65 -18.40 -5.04
CA LEU A 399 -92.63 -17.98 -6.00
C LEU A 399 -92.30 -16.48 -5.85
N LEU A 400 -93.32 -15.63 -5.71
CA LEU A 400 -93.14 -14.18 -5.53
C LEU A 400 -92.45 -13.87 -4.20
N GLU A 401 -92.77 -14.61 -3.14
CA GLU A 401 -92.12 -14.45 -1.83
C GLU A 401 -90.64 -14.86 -1.87
N GLU A 402 -90.32 -15.99 -2.50
CA GLU A 402 -88.92 -16.41 -2.70
C GLU A 402 -88.16 -15.42 -3.60
N LEU A 403 -88.81 -14.86 -4.63
CA LEU A 403 -88.22 -13.81 -5.47
C LEU A 403 -87.87 -12.55 -4.68
N ALA A 404 -88.79 -12.08 -3.83
CA ALA A 404 -88.56 -10.89 -3.01
C ALA A 404 -87.40 -11.12 -2.03
N CYS A 405 -87.39 -12.23 -1.29
CA CYS A 405 -86.28 -12.61 -0.40
C CYS A 405 -84.93 -12.71 -1.13
N GLN A 406 -84.92 -13.26 -2.35
CA GLN A 406 -83.69 -13.43 -3.13
C GLN A 406 -83.14 -12.10 -3.67
N VAL A 407 -84.00 -11.16 -4.07
CA VAL A 407 -83.59 -9.81 -4.47
C VAL A 407 -82.95 -9.05 -3.29
N GLU A 408 -83.51 -9.20 -2.09
CA GLU A 408 -82.95 -8.62 -0.87
C GLU A 408 -81.59 -9.24 -0.50
N ALA A 409 -81.41 -10.53 -0.74
CA ALA A 409 -80.13 -11.22 -0.51
C ALA A 409 -79.02 -10.78 -1.49
N LEU A 410 -79.37 -10.48 -2.75
CA LEU A 410 -78.43 -9.96 -3.76
C LEU A 410 -78.00 -8.51 -3.49
N HIS A 411 -78.86 -7.74 -2.82
CA HIS A 411 -78.63 -6.33 -2.53
C HIS A 411 -78.76 -6.05 -1.03
N PRO A 412 -77.72 -6.36 -0.23
CA PRO A 412 -77.75 -6.14 1.21
C PRO A 412 -78.11 -4.68 1.53
N GLY A 413 -79.24 -4.47 2.20
CA GLY A 413 -79.76 -3.14 2.56
C GLY A 413 -80.96 -2.64 1.74
N MET A 414 -81.40 -3.38 0.72
CA MET A 414 -82.70 -3.13 0.05
C MET A 414 -83.77 -4.10 0.57
N LEU A 415 -85.00 -3.60 0.68
CA LEU A 415 -86.22 -4.39 0.91
C LEU A 415 -87.07 -4.40 -0.37
N CYS A 416 -87.67 -5.53 -0.69
CA CYS A 416 -88.38 -5.76 -1.94
C CYS A 416 -89.88 -5.95 -1.70
N SER A 417 -90.70 -5.27 -2.51
CA SER A 417 -92.14 -5.50 -2.61
C SER A 417 -92.51 -5.73 -4.06
N ILE A 418 -93.21 -6.83 -4.32
CA ILE A 418 -93.74 -7.19 -5.64
C ILE A 418 -95.25 -6.96 -5.62
N LEU A 419 -95.73 -6.16 -6.56
CA LEU A 419 -97.15 -5.88 -6.77
C LEU A 419 -97.61 -6.50 -8.08
N LEU A 420 -98.83 -7.03 -8.08
CA LEU A 420 -99.48 -7.60 -9.25
C LEU A 420 -100.58 -6.66 -9.72
N LEU A 421 -100.73 -6.47 -11.01
CA LEU A 421 -101.83 -5.69 -11.56
C LEU A 421 -103.12 -6.54 -11.58
N ASP A 422 -104.26 -5.94 -11.22
CA ASP A 422 -105.56 -6.60 -11.33
C ASP A 422 -105.92 -6.90 -12.81
N LYS A 423 -106.94 -7.75 -13.04
CA LYS A 423 -107.30 -8.21 -14.39
C LYS A 423 -107.84 -7.10 -15.27
N GLU A 424 -108.34 -6.03 -14.67
CA GLU A 424 -108.87 -4.83 -15.31
C GLU A 424 -107.78 -3.78 -15.61
N GLY A 425 -106.56 -3.99 -15.10
CA GLY A 425 -105.41 -3.11 -15.28
C GLY A 425 -105.47 -1.81 -14.49
N LYS A 426 -106.33 -1.71 -13.46
CA LYS A 426 -106.69 -0.47 -12.77
C LYS A 426 -106.13 -0.35 -11.36
N HIS A 427 -105.87 -1.46 -10.66
CA HIS A 427 -105.32 -1.43 -9.31
C HIS A 427 -104.15 -2.39 -9.14
N LEU A 428 -103.20 -2.00 -8.29
CA LEU A 428 -102.08 -2.83 -7.85
C LEU A 428 -102.46 -3.61 -6.60
N GLN A 429 -102.39 -4.93 -6.68
CA GLN A 429 -102.62 -5.86 -5.57
C GLN A 429 -101.29 -6.39 -5.02
N HIS A 430 -101.27 -6.70 -3.74
CA HIS A 430 -100.08 -7.23 -3.08
C HIS A 430 -99.71 -8.61 -3.65
N GLY A 431 -98.49 -8.73 -4.20
CA GLY A 431 -97.92 -9.97 -4.70
C GLY A 431 -97.08 -10.68 -3.64
N ALA A 432 -95.98 -10.04 -3.20
CA ALA A 432 -95.13 -10.54 -2.11
C ALA A 432 -94.22 -9.45 -1.53
N ALA A 433 -94.03 -9.44 -0.22
CA ALA A 433 -93.16 -8.48 0.49
C ALA A 433 -92.76 -9.05 1.87
N PRO A 434 -91.94 -10.11 1.91
CA PRO A 434 -91.70 -10.93 3.11
C PRO A 434 -90.98 -10.19 4.25
N SER A 435 -90.09 -9.25 3.93
CA SER A 435 -89.31 -8.51 4.92
C SER A 435 -89.88 -7.12 5.23
N LEU A 436 -91.03 -6.77 4.66
CA LEU A 436 -91.72 -5.50 4.91
C LEU A 436 -92.86 -5.66 5.93
N PRO A 437 -93.10 -4.67 6.82
CA PRO A 437 -94.15 -4.77 7.84
C PRO A 437 -95.56 -4.85 7.25
N ASP A 438 -96.46 -5.58 7.93
CA ASP A 438 -97.85 -5.78 7.49
C ASP A 438 -98.62 -4.49 7.22
N PHE A 439 -98.35 -3.42 7.97
CA PHE A 439 -99.03 -2.13 7.77
C PHE A 439 -98.70 -1.52 6.40
N TYR A 440 -97.47 -1.71 5.90
CA TYR A 440 -97.05 -1.23 4.59
C TYR A 440 -97.72 -2.05 3.48
N ASN A 441 -97.72 -3.38 3.63
CA ASN A 441 -98.32 -4.30 2.67
C ASN A 441 -99.84 -4.10 2.51
N GLN A 442 -100.53 -3.71 3.59
CA GLN A 442 -101.94 -3.34 3.54
C GLN A 442 -102.18 -1.99 2.88
N ALA A 443 -101.32 -0.99 3.12
CA ALA A 443 -101.48 0.35 2.57
C ALA A 443 -101.32 0.41 1.04
N ILE A 444 -100.52 -0.49 0.47
CA ILE A 444 -100.23 -0.54 -0.97
C ILE A 444 -101.18 -1.47 -1.75
N ASN A 445 -102.03 -2.22 -1.06
CA ASN A 445 -102.94 -3.18 -1.70
C ASN A 445 -104.23 -2.48 -2.15
N GLY A 446 -104.43 -2.36 -3.46
CA GLY A 446 -105.55 -1.66 -4.10
C GLY A 446 -105.24 -0.24 -4.59
N LEU A 447 -103.95 0.10 -4.73
CA LEU A 447 -103.46 1.39 -5.25
C LEU A 447 -103.75 1.61 -6.73
#